data_AF-A0AAP0H287-F1
#
_entry.id   AF-A0AAP0H287-F1
#
_cell.length_a   1.000
_cell.length_b   1.000
_cell.length_c   1.000
_cell.angle_alpha   90.00
_cell.angle_beta   90.00
_cell.angle_gamma   90.00
#
_symmetry.space_group_name_H-M   'P 1'
#
loop_
_entity.id
_entity.type
_entity.pdbx_description
1 polymer ?
#
loop_
_entity_poly.entity_id
_entity_poly.type
_entity_poly.pdbx_seq_one_letter_code
_entity_poly.pdbx_strand_id
1 'polypeptide(L)'
;MSLLSKGDSIQIREVWNDNLEEEFALIRDLVDDFPYIAMDTEFPGIVLRPLGNFKNSNDYHYQTLKDNVDMLKLIQLGLTFSDENGNLPSCGTTDDKFCIWQFNFREFNVNDDVFANDSVELLKQSGIDFKKNNENGIDARRFGELLISSGIVLNDSVFWVTFHSGYDFGYLLKVLTCQNLPDTQSGFFSLINMYFPTIFDIKHLMKFCNSLHGGLNKLAELLEVERIGVCHQAGSDSLLTACTFRKLKENFFSGSLEKYAGVLYGLGVDN
;
A
#
# COMPACT_ATOMS: atom_id res chain seq x y z
N MET A 1 -17.46 -14.37 -29.26
CA MET A 1 -16.27 -14.09 -28.44
C MET A 1 -16.76 -14.01 -27.01
N SER A 2 -16.28 -14.90 -26.13
CA SER A 2 -16.85 -15.08 -24.79
C SER A 2 -16.65 -13.84 -23.93
N LEU A 3 -17.74 -13.37 -23.35
CA LEU A 3 -17.81 -12.32 -22.34
C LEU A 3 -17.16 -12.84 -21.04
N LEU A 4 -15.83 -12.78 -20.95
CA LEU A 4 -15.17 -12.76 -19.65
C LEU A 4 -15.26 -11.32 -19.14
N SER A 5 -15.85 -11.12 -17.96
CA SER A 5 -15.82 -9.81 -17.32
C SER A 5 -14.36 -9.47 -17.01
N LYS A 6 -13.96 -8.19 -17.06
CA LYS A 6 -12.59 -7.79 -16.68
C LYS A 6 -12.19 -8.26 -15.28
N GLY A 7 -13.16 -8.52 -14.40
CA GLY A 7 -12.95 -9.12 -13.08
C GLY A 7 -12.51 -10.59 -13.12
N ASP A 8 -13.00 -11.38 -14.09
CA ASP A 8 -12.65 -12.81 -14.21
C ASP A 8 -11.21 -13.03 -14.70
N SER A 9 -10.59 -11.97 -15.25
CA SER A 9 -9.19 -11.97 -15.70
C SER A 9 -8.18 -11.60 -14.61
N ILE A 10 -8.61 -11.23 -13.41
CA ILE A 10 -7.68 -10.86 -12.32
C ILE A 10 -7.79 -11.86 -11.17
N GLN A 11 -6.67 -12.46 -10.81
CA GLN A 11 -6.50 -13.31 -9.66
C GLN A 11 -5.86 -12.51 -8.51
N ILE A 12 -6.60 -12.33 -7.43
CA ILE A 12 -6.04 -11.88 -6.16
C ILE A 12 -5.38 -13.08 -5.48
N ARG A 13 -4.05 -13.06 -5.38
CA ARG A 13 -3.24 -14.11 -4.77
C ARG A 13 -3.21 -13.87 -3.26
N GLU A 14 -4.01 -14.64 -2.54
CA GLU A 14 -4.02 -14.65 -1.08
C GLU A 14 -2.73 -15.28 -0.55
N VAL A 15 -1.89 -14.46 0.08
CA VAL A 15 -0.60 -14.90 0.65
C VAL A 15 -0.75 -15.09 2.15
N TRP A 16 -0.39 -16.29 2.58
CA TRP A 16 -0.38 -16.78 3.95
C TRP A 16 1.02 -17.34 4.26
N ASN A 17 1.22 -17.87 5.46
CA ASN A 17 2.53 -18.36 5.86
C ASN A 17 3.05 -19.55 5.03
N ASP A 18 2.15 -20.39 4.51
CA ASP A 18 2.48 -21.62 3.79
C ASP A 18 2.96 -21.38 2.35
N ASN A 19 2.47 -20.33 1.69
CA ASN A 19 2.85 -19.97 0.31
C ASN A 19 3.76 -18.73 0.19
N LEU A 20 4.13 -18.09 1.31
CA LEU A 20 4.90 -16.84 1.31
C LEU A 20 6.16 -16.88 0.43
N GLU A 21 6.97 -17.95 0.55
CA GLU A 21 8.22 -18.10 -0.21
C GLU A 21 7.98 -18.25 -1.71
N GLU A 22 6.94 -19.01 -2.07
CA GLU A 22 6.58 -19.28 -3.46
C GLU A 22 6.12 -17.99 -4.14
N GLU A 23 5.31 -17.19 -3.45
CA GLU A 23 4.83 -15.91 -3.96
C GLU A 23 5.95 -14.88 -4.07
N PHE A 24 6.90 -14.86 -3.13
CA PHE A 24 8.08 -14.01 -3.24
C PHE A 24 9.03 -14.45 -4.35
N ALA A 25 9.07 -15.73 -4.71
CA ALA A 25 9.83 -16.19 -5.87
C ALA A 25 9.26 -15.59 -7.17
N LEU A 26 7.94 -15.60 -7.33
CA LEU A 26 7.27 -14.95 -8.46
C LEU A 26 7.55 -13.45 -8.49
N ILE A 27 7.48 -12.76 -7.34
CA ILE A 27 7.75 -11.33 -7.23
C ILE A 27 9.19 -10.98 -7.65
N ARG A 28 10.18 -11.79 -7.25
CA ARG A 28 11.58 -11.59 -7.64
C ARG A 28 11.79 -11.72 -9.14
N ASP A 29 11.08 -12.64 -9.78
CA ASP A 29 11.21 -12.87 -11.22
C ASP A 29 10.55 -11.76 -12.07
N LEU A 30 9.57 -11.03 -11.52
CA LEU A 30 8.77 -10.05 -12.28
C LEU A 30 9.14 -8.58 -12.02
N VAL A 31 9.81 -8.25 -10.92
CA VAL A 31 10.00 -6.84 -10.49
C VAL A 31 10.72 -6.00 -11.54
N ASP A 32 11.64 -6.60 -12.29
CA ASP A 32 12.40 -5.92 -13.34
C ASP A 32 11.55 -5.59 -14.57
N ASP A 33 10.58 -6.45 -14.91
CA ASP A 33 9.65 -6.25 -16.04
C ASP A 33 8.44 -5.39 -15.68
N PHE A 34 8.04 -5.39 -14.39
CA PHE A 34 6.86 -4.69 -13.86
C PHE A 34 7.25 -3.76 -12.69
N PRO A 35 8.02 -2.68 -12.94
CA PRO A 35 8.66 -1.89 -11.89
C PRO A 35 7.73 -0.91 -11.15
N TYR A 36 6.48 -0.73 -11.60
CA TYR A 36 5.50 0.12 -10.89
C TYR A 36 4.75 -0.71 -9.87
N ILE A 37 4.92 -0.37 -8.58
CA ILE A 37 4.32 -1.09 -7.46
C ILE A 37 3.29 -0.20 -6.79
N ALA A 38 2.02 -0.50 -7.02
CA ALA A 38 0.94 0.11 -6.28
C ALA A 38 0.70 -0.61 -4.96
N MET A 39 0.48 0.16 -3.90
CA MET A 39 0.41 -0.37 -2.54
C MET A 39 -0.69 0.28 -1.71
N ASP A 40 -1.30 -0.53 -0.84
CA ASP A 40 -2.27 -0.13 0.17
C ASP A 40 -2.15 -1.06 1.40
N THR A 41 -2.54 -0.60 2.58
CA THR A 41 -2.50 -1.40 3.81
C THR A 41 -3.80 -1.33 4.60
N GLU A 42 -4.12 -2.43 5.28
CA GLU A 42 -5.20 -2.47 6.28
C GLU A 42 -4.62 -2.64 7.68
N PHE A 43 -5.10 -1.82 8.61
CA PHE A 43 -4.62 -1.75 9.99
C PHE A 43 -5.76 -1.32 10.93
N PRO A 44 -5.63 -1.50 12.26
CA PRO A 44 -6.76 -1.36 13.20
C PRO A 44 -7.10 0.10 13.56
N GLY A 45 -6.94 1.03 12.61
CA GLY A 45 -7.32 2.43 12.73
C GLY A 45 -6.34 3.30 13.48
N ILE A 46 -6.87 4.36 14.11
CA ILE A 46 -6.12 5.38 14.86
C ILE A 46 -6.79 5.51 16.23
N VAL A 47 -6.02 5.29 17.28
CA VAL A 47 -6.49 5.30 18.68
C VAL A 47 -5.77 6.31 19.55
N LEU A 48 -4.58 6.77 19.15
CA LEU A 48 -3.81 7.80 19.84
C LEU A 48 -3.92 9.13 19.11
N ARG A 49 -4.06 10.21 19.87
CA ARG A 49 -3.89 11.59 19.41
C ARG A 49 -2.98 12.30 20.41
N PRO A 50 -1.76 12.67 20.03
CA PRO A 50 -0.80 13.23 20.96
C PRO A 50 -1.26 14.62 21.41
N LEU A 51 -1.17 14.87 22.73
CA LEU A 51 -1.44 16.18 23.32
C LEU A 51 -0.13 16.93 23.51
N GLY A 52 -0.04 18.17 23.04
CA GLY A 52 1.16 18.96 23.20
C GLY A 52 1.25 20.17 22.27
N ASN A 53 2.37 20.88 22.37
CA ASN A 53 2.71 21.97 21.48
C ASN A 53 3.56 21.43 20.33
N PHE A 54 3.04 21.50 19.11
CA PHE A 54 3.72 21.07 17.89
C PHE A 54 4.24 22.28 17.12
N LYS A 55 5.36 22.11 16.41
CA LYS A 55 5.97 23.20 15.65
C LYS A 55 5.07 23.66 14.49
N ASN A 56 4.39 22.71 13.86
CA ASN A 56 3.46 22.92 12.75
C ASN A 56 2.51 21.71 12.62
N SER A 57 1.59 21.77 11.65
CA SER A 57 0.63 20.68 11.41
C SER A 57 1.30 19.37 10.98
N ASN A 58 2.40 19.44 10.23
CA ASN A 58 3.10 18.25 9.74
C ASN A 58 3.79 17.49 10.88
N ASP A 59 4.37 18.22 11.84
CA ASP A 59 4.95 17.69 13.09
C ASP A 59 3.88 16.95 13.93
N TYR A 60 2.70 17.54 14.07
CA TYR A 60 1.55 16.89 14.72
C TYR A 60 1.09 15.63 13.98
N HIS A 61 0.96 15.69 12.64
CA HIS A 61 0.57 14.54 11.83
C HIS A 61 1.59 13.41 11.91
N TYR A 62 2.88 13.73 11.86
CA TYR A 62 3.95 12.74 11.99
C TYR A 62 3.93 12.09 13.37
N GLN A 63 3.82 12.87 14.45
CA GLN A 63 3.75 12.30 15.80
C GLN A 63 2.52 11.40 15.97
N THR A 64 1.37 11.82 15.44
CA THR A 64 0.14 11.01 15.46
C THR A 64 0.35 9.68 14.73
N LEU A 65 0.95 9.72 13.53
CA LEU A 65 1.29 8.52 12.77
C LEU A 65 2.25 7.63 13.55
N LYS A 66 3.36 8.19 14.03
CA LYS A 66 4.40 7.47 14.78
C LYS A 66 3.79 6.69 15.94
N ASP A 67 3.06 7.38 16.82
CA ASP A 67 2.51 6.76 18.04
C ASP A 67 1.54 5.62 17.72
N ASN A 68 0.71 5.79 16.68
CA ASN A 68 -0.24 4.75 16.28
C ASN A 68 0.46 3.58 15.57
N VAL A 69 1.38 3.83 14.63
CA VAL A 69 2.11 2.76 13.93
C VAL A 69 2.98 1.95 14.89
N ASP A 70 3.65 2.61 15.85
CA ASP A 70 4.49 1.93 16.84
C ASP A 70 3.65 1.02 17.74
N MET A 71 2.45 1.46 18.15
CA MET A 71 1.58 0.71 19.05
C MET A 71 0.75 -0.38 18.35
N LEU A 72 0.24 -0.09 17.15
CA LEU A 72 -0.70 -0.95 16.43
C LEU A 72 0.05 -1.92 15.50
N LYS A 73 -0.70 -2.86 14.94
CA LYS A 73 -0.16 -3.98 14.15
C LYS A 73 -0.82 -4.02 12.78
N LEU A 74 0.00 -4.23 11.76
CA LEU A 74 -0.44 -4.40 10.38
C LEU A 74 -1.31 -5.65 10.24
N ILE A 75 -2.39 -5.58 9.45
CA ILE A 75 -3.32 -6.69 9.24
C ILE A 75 -3.20 -7.23 7.82
N GLN A 76 -3.18 -6.35 6.82
CA GLN A 76 -2.95 -6.72 5.42
C GLN A 76 -2.06 -5.71 4.69
N LEU A 77 -1.39 -6.19 3.65
CA LEU A 77 -0.69 -5.39 2.64
C LEU A 77 -1.12 -5.88 1.26
N GLY A 78 -1.45 -4.96 0.37
CA GLY A 78 -1.73 -5.24 -1.03
C GLY A 78 -0.61 -4.72 -1.91
N LEU A 79 -0.16 -5.54 -2.86
CA LEU A 79 0.81 -5.11 -3.86
C LEU A 79 0.27 -5.45 -5.26
N THR A 80 0.22 -4.44 -6.12
CA THR A 80 -0.10 -4.58 -7.53
C THR A 80 1.08 -4.11 -8.36
N PHE A 81 1.65 -5.01 -9.16
CA PHE A 81 2.78 -4.73 -10.04
C PHE A 81 2.27 -4.39 -11.44
N SER A 82 2.93 -3.45 -12.10
CA SER A 82 2.62 -3.08 -13.48
C SER A 82 3.83 -2.57 -14.24
N ASP A 83 3.79 -2.67 -15.57
CA ASP A 83 4.76 -2.05 -16.45
C ASP A 83 4.48 -0.54 -16.63
N GLU A 84 5.31 0.16 -17.39
CA GLU A 84 5.15 1.59 -17.69
C GLU A 84 3.80 1.97 -18.34
N ASN A 85 3.17 1.01 -19.02
CA ASN A 85 1.87 1.16 -19.70
C ASN A 85 0.69 0.75 -18.80
N GLY A 86 0.97 0.22 -17.60
CA GLY A 86 0.00 -0.29 -16.66
C GLY A 86 -0.53 -1.69 -16.99
N ASN A 87 0.20 -2.49 -17.76
CA ASN A 87 -0.10 -3.91 -17.94
C ASN A 87 0.31 -4.68 -16.68
N LEU A 88 -0.50 -5.67 -16.30
CA LEU A 88 -0.27 -6.51 -15.12
C LEU A 88 0.48 -7.81 -15.49
N PRO A 89 1.23 -8.42 -14.57
CA PRO A 89 1.85 -9.72 -14.79
C PRO A 89 0.80 -10.85 -14.77
N SER A 90 1.08 -11.97 -15.46
CA SER A 90 0.20 -13.15 -15.51
C SER A 90 0.60 -14.29 -14.54
N CYS A 91 1.72 -14.16 -13.82
CA CYS A 91 2.24 -15.12 -12.83
C CYS A 91 2.22 -16.60 -13.24
N GLY A 92 2.42 -16.90 -14.53
CA GLY A 92 2.41 -18.29 -15.01
C GLY A 92 1.06 -18.99 -14.87
N THR A 93 -0.04 -18.24 -14.76
CA THR A 93 -1.39 -18.82 -14.75
C THR A 93 -1.73 -19.42 -16.12
N THR A 94 -2.44 -20.55 -16.14
CA THR A 94 -2.76 -21.31 -17.36
C THR A 94 -3.83 -20.67 -18.24
N ASP A 95 -4.54 -19.67 -17.72
CA ASP A 95 -5.80 -19.15 -18.28
C ASP A 95 -5.73 -17.65 -18.63
N ASP A 96 -4.54 -17.13 -18.99
CA ASP A 96 -4.32 -15.70 -19.30
C ASP A 96 -4.78 -14.74 -18.18
N LYS A 97 -4.71 -15.16 -16.91
CA LYS A 97 -5.12 -14.33 -15.77
C LYS A 97 -3.98 -13.48 -15.27
N PHE A 98 -4.27 -12.20 -15.04
CA PHE A 98 -3.37 -11.29 -14.34
C PHE A 98 -3.39 -11.57 -12.85
N CYS A 99 -2.30 -11.27 -12.16
CA CYS A 99 -2.15 -11.50 -10.72
C CYS A 99 -1.86 -10.21 -9.97
N ILE A 100 -2.42 -10.12 -8.76
CA ILE A 100 -2.06 -9.14 -7.73
C ILE A 100 -1.91 -9.87 -6.39
N TRP A 101 -1.23 -9.28 -5.41
CA TRP A 101 -0.96 -9.94 -4.13
C TRP A 101 -1.69 -9.28 -2.97
N GLN A 102 -2.20 -10.13 -2.08
CA GLN A 102 -2.78 -9.73 -0.80
C GLN A 102 -2.11 -10.54 0.31
N PHE A 103 -1.24 -9.89 1.09
CA PHE A 103 -0.53 -10.47 2.21
C PHE A 103 -1.35 -10.34 3.48
N ASN A 104 -1.55 -11.46 4.18
CA ASN A 104 -2.34 -11.53 5.41
C ASN A 104 -1.42 -11.77 6.62
N PHE A 105 -1.35 -10.83 7.57
CA PHE A 105 -0.43 -10.89 8.71
C PHE A 105 -1.05 -11.51 9.96
N ARG A 106 -0.23 -12.13 10.82
CA ARG A 106 -0.71 -12.87 12.01
C ARG A 106 -0.71 -12.06 13.30
N GLU A 107 -0.02 -10.92 13.32
CA GLU A 107 0.39 -10.25 14.55
C GLU A 107 -0.80 -9.68 15.33
N PHE A 108 -1.81 -9.18 14.63
CA PHE A 108 -2.97 -8.52 15.23
C PHE A 108 -3.97 -9.53 15.80
N ASN A 109 -4.23 -9.48 17.10
CA ASN A 109 -5.20 -10.30 17.81
C ASN A 109 -6.26 -9.40 18.47
N VAL A 110 -7.51 -9.55 18.05
CA VAL A 110 -8.66 -8.77 18.54
C VAL A 110 -8.93 -8.92 20.04
N ASN A 111 -8.40 -9.96 20.69
CA ASN A 111 -8.61 -10.18 22.13
C ASN A 111 -7.54 -9.50 23.00
N ASP A 112 -6.36 -9.26 22.45
CA ASP A 112 -5.18 -8.83 23.22
C ASP A 112 -4.70 -7.42 22.82
N ASP A 113 -4.92 -7.02 21.56
CA ASP A 113 -4.38 -5.78 21.01
C ASP A 113 -5.34 -4.61 21.12
N VAL A 114 -4.76 -3.40 21.11
CA VAL A 114 -5.53 -2.15 21.02
C VAL A 114 -5.97 -1.92 19.58
N PHE A 115 -7.19 -1.43 19.39
CA PHE A 115 -7.74 -1.08 18.07
C PHE A 115 -8.86 -0.05 18.17
N ALA A 116 -9.17 0.60 17.05
CA ALA A 116 -10.38 1.38 16.90
C ALA A 116 -11.54 0.45 16.51
N ASN A 117 -12.63 0.47 17.31
CA ASN A 117 -13.78 -0.42 17.09
C ASN A 117 -14.36 -0.29 15.68
N ASP A 118 -14.62 0.93 15.23
CA ASP A 118 -15.18 1.21 13.90
C ASP A 118 -14.32 0.62 12.77
N SER A 119 -12.99 0.68 12.91
CA SER A 119 -12.05 0.12 11.93
C SER A 119 -12.10 -1.40 11.90
N VAL A 120 -12.08 -2.06 13.06
CA VAL A 120 -12.15 -3.53 13.12
C VAL A 120 -13.51 -4.05 12.67
N GLU A 121 -14.60 -3.36 13.01
CA GLU A 121 -15.94 -3.72 12.51
C GLU A 121 -16.04 -3.58 10.99
N LEU A 122 -15.52 -2.49 10.43
CA LEU A 122 -15.44 -2.30 8.98
C LEU A 122 -14.64 -3.43 8.32
N LEU A 123 -13.46 -3.78 8.84
CA LEU A 123 -12.64 -4.85 8.30
C LEU A 123 -13.33 -6.22 8.37
N LYS A 124 -14.05 -6.53 9.46
CA LYS A 124 -14.88 -7.75 9.55
C LYS A 124 -15.97 -7.76 8.47
N GLN A 125 -16.65 -6.62 8.27
CA GLN A 125 -17.69 -6.48 7.25
C GLN A 125 -17.13 -6.61 5.82
N SER A 126 -15.90 -6.17 5.62
CA SER A 126 -15.14 -6.35 4.38
C SER A 126 -14.54 -7.74 4.20
N GLY A 127 -14.76 -8.66 5.15
CA GLY A 127 -14.42 -10.08 5.00
C GLY A 127 -13.08 -10.51 5.60
N ILE A 128 -12.44 -9.68 6.43
CA ILE A 128 -11.24 -10.08 7.18
C ILE A 128 -11.59 -11.10 8.25
N ASP A 129 -10.99 -12.29 8.14
CA ASP A 129 -11.07 -13.35 9.14
C ASP A 129 -9.87 -13.28 10.09
N PHE A 130 -10.02 -12.50 11.17
CA PHE A 130 -8.99 -12.33 12.19
C PHE A 130 -8.52 -13.64 12.83
N LYS A 131 -9.41 -14.65 12.93
CA LYS A 131 -9.02 -15.94 13.47
C LYS A 131 -8.06 -16.64 12.48
N LYS A 132 -8.41 -16.64 11.20
CA LYS A 132 -7.54 -17.18 10.15
C LYS A 132 -6.21 -16.43 10.06
N ASN A 133 -6.20 -15.10 10.23
CA ASN A 133 -4.98 -14.31 10.35
C ASN A 133 -4.08 -14.83 11.47
N ASN A 134 -4.59 -15.00 12.70
CA ASN A 134 -3.75 -15.50 13.80
C ASN A 134 -3.27 -16.94 13.59
N GLU A 135 -4.08 -17.81 12.97
CA GLU A 135 -3.74 -19.23 12.75
C GLU A 135 -2.78 -19.45 11.58
N ASN A 136 -2.95 -18.73 10.47
CA ASN A 136 -2.27 -19.00 9.20
C ASN A 136 -1.52 -17.80 8.61
N GLY A 137 -1.67 -16.62 9.21
CA GLY A 137 -1.09 -15.38 8.70
C GLY A 137 0.43 -15.41 8.68
N ILE A 138 1.00 -14.54 7.87
CA ILE A 138 2.44 -14.35 7.71
C ILE A 138 3.04 -13.76 9.00
N ASP A 139 4.23 -14.23 9.40
CA ASP A 139 5.05 -13.53 10.39
C ASP A 139 5.70 -12.31 9.71
N ALA A 140 5.43 -11.12 10.24
CA ALA A 140 5.86 -9.85 9.67
C ALA A 140 7.39 -9.73 9.56
N ARG A 141 8.16 -10.37 10.47
CA ARG A 141 9.63 -10.36 10.39
C ARG A 141 10.12 -11.23 9.23
N ARG A 142 9.51 -12.42 9.04
CA ARG A 142 9.82 -13.26 7.87
C ARG A 142 9.46 -12.54 6.57
N PHE A 143 8.32 -11.86 6.52
CA PHE A 143 7.95 -11.01 5.39
C PHE A 143 9.01 -9.92 5.14
N GLY A 144 9.43 -9.19 6.17
CA GLY A 144 10.45 -8.14 6.06
C GLY A 144 11.78 -8.67 5.51
N GLU A 145 12.23 -9.85 5.94
CA GLU A 145 13.45 -10.49 5.42
C GLU A 145 13.36 -10.77 3.90
N LEU A 146 12.24 -11.33 3.46
CA LEU A 146 12.01 -11.62 2.04
C LEU A 146 11.87 -10.33 1.22
N LEU A 147 11.22 -9.31 1.78
CA LEU A 147 11.03 -8.01 1.16
C LEU A 147 12.35 -7.30 0.89
N ILE A 148 13.28 -7.31 1.86
CA ILE A 148 14.60 -6.68 1.72
C ILE A 148 15.39 -7.30 0.55
N SER A 149 15.24 -8.60 0.33
CA SER A 149 16.00 -9.35 -0.68
C SER A 149 15.23 -9.56 -1.99
N SER A 150 14.04 -8.98 -2.15
CA SER A 150 13.19 -9.21 -3.33
C SER A 150 13.48 -8.28 -4.51
N GLY A 151 14.25 -7.21 -4.30
CA GLY A 151 14.50 -6.18 -5.30
C GLY A 151 13.43 -5.07 -5.35
N ILE A 152 12.39 -5.12 -4.51
CA ILE A 152 11.30 -4.13 -4.55
C ILE A 152 11.55 -2.89 -3.66
N VAL A 153 12.49 -2.99 -2.72
CA VAL A 153 12.96 -1.90 -1.85
C VAL A 153 14.45 -1.68 -2.07
N LEU A 154 14.98 -0.51 -1.68
CA LEU A 154 16.38 -0.13 -1.88
C LEU A 154 16.80 -0.20 -3.37
N ASN A 155 15.85 0.03 -4.28
CA ASN A 155 16.03 -0.09 -5.73
C ASN A 155 15.50 1.17 -6.43
N ASP A 156 16.40 1.90 -7.09
CA ASP A 156 16.09 3.15 -7.82
C ASP A 156 15.27 2.89 -9.11
N SER A 157 15.24 1.64 -9.59
CA SER A 157 14.47 1.25 -10.78
C SER A 157 13.00 0.96 -10.48
N VAL A 158 12.58 1.03 -9.21
CA VAL A 158 11.21 0.75 -8.77
C VAL A 158 10.45 2.04 -8.46
N PHE A 159 9.19 2.09 -8.89
CA PHE A 159 8.30 3.23 -8.73
C PHE A 159 7.12 2.86 -7.82
N TRP A 160 7.10 3.39 -6.60
CA TRP A 160 6.00 3.18 -5.67
C TRP A 160 4.83 4.11 -5.99
N VAL A 161 3.63 3.57 -6.06
CA VAL A 161 2.39 4.30 -6.35
C VAL A 161 1.40 4.08 -5.22
N THR A 162 0.94 5.15 -4.59
CA THR A 162 0.16 5.03 -3.35
C THR A 162 -0.93 6.09 -3.27
N PHE A 163 -1.81 6.01 -2.26
CA PHE A 163 -2.84 7.01 -2.02
C PHE A 163 -2.89 7.42 -0.55
N HIS A 164 -2.51 8.66 -0.23
CA HIS A 164 -2.55 9.20 1.13
C HIS A 164 -1.77 8.35 2.15
N SER A 165 -0.53 8.03 1.78
CA SER A 165 0.14 6.79 2.19
C SER A 165 1.08 6.88 3.37
N GLY A 166 0.93 7.91 4.20
CA GLY A 166 1.80 8.12 5.36
C GLY A 166 1.84 6.89 6.27
N TYR A 167 0.65 6.38 6.66
CA TYR A 167 0.54 5.21 7.53
C TYR A 167 1.05 3.94 6.83
N ASP A 168 0.76 3.75 5.55
CA ASP A 168 1.18 2.57 4.80
C ASP A 168 2.69 2.42 4.80
N PHE A 169 3.41 3.50 4.45
CA PHE A 169 4.86 3.52 4.52
C PHE A 169 5.39 3.46 5.96
N GLY A 170 4.65 4.01 6.94
CA GLY A 170 4.96 3.83 8.35
C GLY A 170 5.00 2.35 8.75
N TYR A 171 3.95 1.59 8.42
CA TYR A 171 3.91 0.16 8.71
C TYR A 171 4.99 -0.61 7.96
N LEU A 172 5.18 -0.34 6.67
CA LEU A 172 6.17 -1.03 5.87
C LEU A 172 7.60 -0.76 6.38
N LEU A 173 7.89 0.48 6.80
CA LEU A 173 9.17 0.83 7.40
C LEU A 173 9.37 0.18 8.78
N LYS A 174 8.34 0.11 9.62
CA LYS A 174 8.37 -0.63 10.89
C LYS A 174 8.68 -2.10 10.67
N VAL A 175 8.07 -2.71 9.66
CA VAL A 175 8.32 -4.11 9.28
C VAL A 175 9.76 -4.32 8.78
N LEU A 176 10.23 -3.48 7.86
CA LEU A 176 11.58 -3.55 7.28
C LEU A 176 12.69 -3.33 8.30
N THR A 177 12.50 -2.38 9.22
CA THR A 177 13.53 -2.04 10.22
C THR A 177 13.44 -2.91 11.48
N CYS A 178 12.30 -3.57 11.72
CA CYS A 178 12.01 -4.24 12.98
C CYS A 178 12.20 -3.32 14.21
N GLN A 179 11.99 -2.02 14.04
CA GLN A 179 12.13 -0.99 15.07
C GLN A 179 10.90 -0.08 15.08
N ASN A 180 10.75 0.68 16.17
CA ASN A 180 9.84 1.81 16.19
C ASN A 180 10.27 2.86 15.15
N LEU A 181 9.31 3.63 14.67
CA LEU A 181 9.56 4.71 13.73
C LEU A 181 10.47 5.79 14.35
N PRO A 182 11.25 6.54 13.53
CA PRO A 182 12.16 7.56 14.04
C PRO A 182 11.48 8.63 14.90
N ASP A 183 12.21 9.23 15.84
CA ASP A 183 11.63 10.28 16.71
C ASP A 183 11.34 11.59 15.97
N THR A 184 11.93 11.79 14.80
CA THR A 184 11.76 13.02 14.01
C THR A 184 11.24 12.71 12.61
N GLN A 185 10.40 13.60 12.09
CA GLN A 185 9.91 13.53 10.72
C GLN A 185 11.05 13.49 9.70
N SER A 186 12.13 14.26 9.92
CA SER A 186 13.31 14.23 9.06
C SER A 186 14.01 12.87 9.06
N GLY A 187 14.08 12.20 10.21
CA GLY A 187 14.61 10.85 10.32
C GLY A 187 13.75 9.84 9.57
N PHE A 188 12.42 9.96 9.68
CA PHE A 188 11.48 9.16 8.90
C PHE A 188 11.68 9.31 7.40
N PHE A 189 11.68 10.55 6.88
CA PHE A 189 11.90 10.79 5.45
C PHE A 189 13.29 10.35 4.98
N SER A 190 14.32 10.42 5.83
CA SER A 190 15.65 9.89 5.50
C SER A 190 15.61 8.38 5.22
N LEU A 191 14.82 7.63 6.01
CA LEU A 191 14.63 6.20 5.78
C LEU A 191 13.67 5.93 4.60
N ILE A 192 12.57 6.68 4.48
CA ILE A 192 11.66 6.55 3.35
C ILE A 192 12.40 6.72 2.02
N ASN A 193 13.19 7.78 1.88
CA ASN A 193 13.95 8.04 0.66
C ASN A 193 15.03 6.98 0.39
N MET A 194 15.53 6.30 1.43
CA MET A 194 16.48 5.20 1.27
C MET A 194 15.80 3.92 0.79
N TYR A 195 14.73 3.49 1.47
CA TYR A 195 14.03 2.25 1.16
C TYR A 195 13.13 2.34 -0.08
N PHE A 196 12.59 3.52 -0.36
CA PHE A 196 11.61 3.78 -1.41
C PHE A 196 12.01 5.03 -2.21
N PRO A 197 13.03 4.94 -3.08
CA PRO A 197 13.64 6.12 -3.71
C PRO A 197 12.66 6.95 -4.54
N THR A 198 11.71 6.29 -5.22
CA THR A 198 10.71 6.97 -6.06
C THR A 198 9.30 6.63 -5.61
N ILE A 199 8.58 7.62 -5.10
CA ILE A 199 7.19 7.50 -4.62
C ILE A 199 6.29 8.51 -5.32
N PHE A 200 5.13 8.06 -5.80
CA PHE A 200 4.04 8.89 -6.29
C PHE A 200 2.80 8.71 -5.41
N ASP A 201 2.54 9.66 -4.52
CA ASP A 201 1.30 9.70 -3.76
C ASP A 201 0.20 10.38 -4.60
N ILE A 202 -0.78 9.60 -5.05
CA ILE A 202 -1.92 10.06 -5.85
C ILE A 202 -2.64 11.21 -5.16
N LYS A 203 -2.77 11.19 -3.83
CA LYS A 203 -3.45 12.25 -3.08
C LYS A 203 -2.69 13.57 -3.16
N HIS A 204 -1.36 13.52 -3.23
CA HIS A 204 -0.52 14.69 -3.53
C HIS A 204 -0.69 15.12 -4.99
N LEU A 205 -0.63 14.18 -5.94
CA LEU A 205 -0.79 14.47 -7.38
C LEU A 205 -2.13 15.16 -7.69
N MET A 206 -3.21 14.78 -7.02
CA MET A 206 -4.53 15.41 -7.15
C MET A 206 -4.50 16.92 -6.89
N LYS A 207 -3.57 17.45 -6.07
CA LYS A 207 -3.44 18.91 -5.84
C LYS A 207 -3.14 19.68 -7.13
N PHE A 208 -2.56 19.02 -8.13
CA PHE A 208 -2.19 19.61 -9.42
C PHE A 208 -3.21 19.31 -10.52
N CYS A 209 -4.28 18.61 -10.19
CA CYS A 209 -5.36 18.28 -11.12
C CYS A 209 -6.61 19.08 -10.74
N ASN A 210 -7.08 19.93 -11.65
CA ASN A 210 -8.31 20.69 -11.41
C ASN A 210 -9.50 19.73 -11.21
N SER A 211 -10.35 20.03 -10.22
CA SER A 211 -11.64 19.36 -9.96
C SER A 211 -11.58 17.95 -9.35
N LEU A 212 -10.41 17.40 -9.03
CA LEU A 212 -10.30 16.09 -8.34
C LEU A 212 -10.26 16.24 -6.82
N HIS A 213 -11.10 15.49 -6.11
CA HIS A 213 -11.23 15.55 -4.65
C HIS A 213 -11.81 14.24 -4.08
N GLY A 214 -11.83 14.10 -2.76
CA GLY A 214 -12.35 12.91 -2.07
C GLY A 214 -11.32 11.79 -1.83
N GLY A 215 -11.79 10.64 -1.36
CA GLY A 215 -10.98 9.43 -1.16
C GLY A 215 -10.75 8.64 -2.46
N LEU A 216 -10.01 7.54 -2.38
CA LEU A 216 -9.63 6.72 -3.54
C LEU A 216 -10.85 6.26 -4.37
N ASN A 217 -11.89 5.74 -3.71
CA ASN A 217 -13.13 5.33 -4.39
C ASN A 217 -13.77 6.48 -5.16
N LYS A 218 -13.81 7.69 -4.58
CA LYS A 218 -14.41 8.85 -5.25
C LYS A 218 -13.58 9.28 -6.46
N LEU A 219 -12.26 9.24 -6.32
CA LEU A 219 -11.35 9.53 -7.43
C LEU A 219 -11.50 8.51 -8.55
N ALA A 220 -11.59 7.21 -8.22
CA ALA A 220 -11.80 6.16 -9.20
C ALA A 220 -13.12 6.35 -9.96
N GLU A 221 -14.22 6.70 -9.28
CA GLU A 221 -15.49 7.07 -9.93
C GLU A 221 -15.33 8.23 -10.91
N LEU A 222 -14.64 9.30 -10.50
CA LEU A 222 -14.41 10.49 -11.33
C LEU A 222 -13.53 10.21 -12.56
N LEU A 223 -12.68 9.18 -12.47
CA LEU A 223 -11.80 8.74 -13.56
C LEU A 223 -12.34 7.52 -14.32
N GLU A 224 -13.59 7.13 -14.05
CA GLU A 224 -14.27 5.98 -14.68
C GLU A 224 -13.48 4.67 -14.54
N VAL A 225 -12.86 4.46 -13.37
CA VAL A 225 -12.15 3.24 -13.00
C VAL A 225 -13.06 2.35 -12.17
N GLU A 226 -13.27 1.12 -12.63
CA GLU A 226 -14.04 0.09 -11.93
C GLU A 226 -13.16 -0.66 -10.93
N ARG A 227 -13.69 -0.89 -9.72
CA ARG A 227 -13.03 -1.69 -8.70
C ARG A 227 -13.20 -3.19 -8.98
N ILE A 228 -12.11 -3.94 -8.79
CA ILE A 228 -12.11 -5.41 -8.85
C ILE A 228 -11.67 -5.92 -7.48
N GLY A 229 -12.48 -6.81 -6.89
CA GLY A 229 -12.30 -7.28 -5.52
C GLY A 229 -13.14 -6.51 -4.50
N VAL A 230 -12.96 -6.85 -3.22
CA VAL A 230 -13.72 -6.28 -2.11
C VAL A 230 -13.12 -4.94 -1.69
N CYS A 231 -13.94 -3.93 -1.41
CA CYS A 231 -13.46 -2.65 -0.89
C CYS A 231 -12.97 -2.79 0.55
N HIS A 232 -11.90 -2.08 0.92
CA HIS A 232 -11.23 -2.23 2.22
C HIS A 232 -10.62 -3.62 2.41
N GLN A 233 -10.03 -4.11 1.33
CA GLN A 233 -9.05 -5.19 1.38
C GLN A 233 -7.85 -4.74 0.54
N ALA A 234 -6.67 -4.84 1.14
CA ALA A 234 -5.48 -4.18 0.64
C ALA A 234 -5.15 -4.56 -0.83
N GLY A 235 -5.36 -5.82 -1.22
CA GLY A 235 -5.11 -6.27 -2.60
C GLY A 235 -5.97 -5.52 -3.63
N SER A 236 -7.28 -5.48 -3.40
CA SER A 236 -8.26 -4.76 -4.22
C SER A 236 -8.00 -3.25 -4.27
N ASP A 237 -7.67 -2.67 -3.11
CA ASP A 237 -7.37 -1.23 -2.99
C ASP A 237 -6.05 -0.86 -3.66
N SER A 238 -5.03 -1.72 -3.60
CA SER A 238 -3.75 -1.55 -4.34
C SER A 238 -3.96 -1.59 -5.86
N LEU A 239 -4.85 -2.46 -6.36
CA LEU A 239 -5.18 -2.53 -7.78
C LEU A 239 -5.95 -1.28 -8.22
N LEU A 240 -6.92 -0.84 -7.41
CA LEU A 240 -7.64 0.39 -7.68
C LEU A 240 -6.69 1.59 -7.72
N THR A 241 -5.71 1.63 -6.82
CA THR A 241 -4.62 2.61 -6.79
C THR A 241 -3.81 2.59 -8.09
N ALA A 242 -3.36 1.43 -8.56
CA ALA A 242 -2.63 1.29 -9.83
C ALA A 242 -3.45 1.82 -11.02
N CYS A 243 -4.68 1.35 -11.17
CA CYS A 243 -5.56 1.72 -12.28
C CYS A 243 -5.88 3.22 -12.28
N THR A 244 -6.13 3.77 -11.09
CA THR A 244 -6.43 5.18 -10.88
C THR A 244 -5.23 6.06 -11.21
N PHE A 245 -4.03 5.67 -10.77
CA PHE A 245 -2.79 6.38 -11.10
C PHE A 245 -2.56 6.44 -12.61
N ARG A 246 -2.77 5.33 -13.33
CA ARG A 246 -2.64 5.31 -14.79
C ARG A 246 -3.61 6.30 -15.44
N LYS A 247 -4.90 6.26 -15.07
CA LYS A 247 -5.89 7.21 -15.61
C LYS A 247 -5.59 8.65 -15.26
N LEU A 248 -5.09 8.91 -14.06
CA LEU A 248 -4.65 10.24 -13.65
C LEU A 248 -3.49 10.72 -14.51
N LYS A 249 -2.46 9.89 -14.71
CA LYS A 249 -1.29 10.18 -15.55
C LYS A 249 -1.72 10.47 -16.99
N GLU A 250 -2.51 9.59 -17.61
CA GLU A 250 -3.02 9.73 -18.98
C GLU A 250 -3.80 11.04 -19.19
N ASN A 251 -4.67 11.41 -18.24
CA ASN A 251 -5.62 12.51 -18.43
C ASN A 251 -5.07 13.88 -18.03
N PHE A 252 -4.15 13.96 -17.06
CA PHE A 252 -3.75 15.23 -16.44
C PHE A 252 -2.27 15.57 -16.56
N PHE A 253 -1.41 14.61 -16.91
CA PHE A 253 0.04 14.82 -16.93
C PHE A 253 0.64 14.46 -18.29
N SER A 254 1.18 15.46 -18.99
CA SER A 254 1.76 15.33 -20.33
C SER A 254 3.30 15.20 -20.35
N GLY A 255 3.93 14.84 -19.22
CA GLY A 255 5.39 14.75 -19.10
C GLY A 255 5.83 13.94 -17.87
N SER A 256 7.12 14.01 -17.55
CA SER A 256 7.68 13.28 -16.40
C SER A 256 7.03 13.73 -15.09
N LEU A 257 6.72 12.74 -14.24
CA LEU A 257 6.17 12.94 -12.91
C LEU A 257 7.25 13.17 -11.85
N GLU A 258 8.54 13.05 -12.19
CA GLU A 258 9.68 13.13 -11.25
C GLU A 258 9.62 14.33 -10.29
N LYS A 259 9.18 15.49 -10.77
CA LYS A 259 9.07 16.71 -9.94
C LYS A 259 8.04 16.60 -8.80
N TYR A 260 7.14 15.63 -8.88
CA TYR A 260 6.13 15.33 -7.86
C TYR A 260 6.52 14.13 -6.98
N ALA A 261 7.66 13.48 -7.25
CA ALA A 261 8.08 12.30 -6.53
C ALA A 261 8.54 12.62 -5.10
N GLY A 262 8.40 11.65 -4.20
CA GLY A 262 8.93 11.70 -2.83
C GLY A 262 8.10 12.51 -1.84
N VAL A 263 6.93 13.02 -2.23
CA VAL A 263 6.03 13.78 -1.34
C VAL A 263 4.87 12.92 -0.86
N LEU A 264 4.84 12.63 0.44
CA LEU A 264 3.72 11.97 1.11
C LEU A 264 2.68 13.00 1.56
N TYR A 265 1.42 12.83 1.15
CA TYR A 265 0.36 13.80 1.46
C TYR A 265 0.19 13.94 2.99
N GLY A 266 0.16 15.18 3.48
CA GLY A 266 -0.06 15.50 4.89
C GLY A 266 1.16 15.38 5.80
N LEU A 267 2.31 14.92 5.28
CA LEU A 267 3.56 14.78 6.02
C LEU A 267 4.72 15.53 5.38
N GLY A 268 4.86 15.47 4.05
CA GLY A 268 5.95 16.14 3.33
C GLY A 268 5.86 17.66 3.39
N VAL A 269 7.00 18.33 3.22
CA VAL A 269 7.03 19.75 2.88
C VAL A 269 6.79 19.83 1.38
N ASP A 270 5.79 20.60 0.93
CA ASP A 270 5.57 20.82 -0.51
C ASP A 270 6.88 21.44 -1.08
N ASN A 271 7.48 20.81 -2.11
CA ASN A 271 8.69 21.29 -2.78
C ASN A 271 8.45 22.62 -3.51
#